data_AF-A0A819L3H2-F1
#
_entry.id   AF-A0A819L3H2-F1
#
_cell.length_a   1.000
_cell.length_b   1.000
_cell.length_c   1.000
_cell.angle_alpha   90.00
_cell.angle_beta   90.00
_cell.angle_gamma   90.00
#
_symmetry.space_group_name_H-M   'P 1'
#
loop_
_entity.id
_entity.type
_entity.pdbx_description
1 polymer ?
#
loop_
_entity_poly.entity_id
_entity_poly.type
_entity_poly.pdbx_seq_one_letter_code
_entity_poly.pdbx_strand_id
1 'polypeptide(L)'
;MNELSQLQQALNNIDSIESKSNQDLDKQFDRIIVCVEARRNVLKQRLKEKSQTCRDNIYSKQENLNNINSSLKKCLEEGRHILTLNDFAALSRSKGIIDKMKKVENENVEHHHYDHLTDSISFHISIQTLLEMINTAGIVGEIPAPSFIKENCKVDRTNLEVEWKPIQCEPPITAYVLELGTNNMIFHEVYRGLETKCHLQGLKSSTSYVLRLYASYERQSGKTILLSLKTLDFDLNNWILSVSSSYAPLNAENTRESLLDGQFTTGAATSYSYSNEWIKATFHHPVPVTSVTIAPLYKNPKVWNPQNGNSGTLQYSHDNNNWITVGTIAYVGRQQQKIEIDNVTAQYWRLCHNWCLGTSSFLFK
;
A
#
# COMPACT_ATOMS: atom_id res chain seq x y z
N MET A 1 -82.37 3.06 28.97
CA MET A 1 -82.33 4.27 28.10
C MET A 1 -81.12 5.17 28.35
N ASN A 2 -80.61 5.31 29.58
CA ASN A 2 -79.50 6.22 29.88
C ASN A 2 -78.13 5.75 29.31
N GLU A 3 -77.84 4.45 29.35
CA GLU A 3 -76.55 3.89 28.90
C GLU A 3 -76.35 3.96 27.37
N LEU A 4 -77.42 3.74 26.60
CA LEU A 4 -77.38 3.81 25.13
C LEU A 4 -77.05 5.23 24.63
N SER A 5 -77.57 6.25 25.32
CA SER A 5 -77.24 7.65 25.04
C SER A 5 -75.79 7.99 25.37
N GLN A 6 -75.23 7.42 26.45
CA GLN A 6 -73.84 7.63 26.83
C GLN A 6 -72.87 6.96 25.85
N LEU A 7 -73.20 5.76 25.36
CA LEU A 7 -72.40 5.08 24.33
C LEU A 7 -72.42 5.83 23.00
N GLN A 8 -73.57 6.36 22.58
CA GLN A 8 -73.66 7.17 21.36
C GLN A 8 -72.82 8.45 21.47
N GLN A 9 -72.82 9.09 22.64
CA GLN A 9 -71.99 10.28 22.90
C GLN A 9 -70.49 9.94 22.90
N ALA A 10 -70.09 8.79 23.46
CA ALA A 10 -68.71 8.33 23.43
C ALA A 10 -68.22 8.03 22.01
N LEU A 11 -69.04 7.40 21.18
CA LEU A 11 -68.71 7.12 19.78
C LEU A 11 -68.50 8.41 18.98
N ASN A 12 -69.43 9.37 19.10
CA ASN A 12 -69.29 10.68 18.44
C ASN A 12 -68.03 11.45 18.89
N ASN A 13 -67.62 11.29 20.15
CA ASN A 13 -66.38 11.89 20.65
C ASN A 13 -65.13 11.22 20.05
N ILE A 14 -65.14 9.89 19.89
CA ILE A 14 -64.03 9.15 19.26
C ILE A 14 -63.90 9.58 17.79
N ASP A 15 -65.01 9.63 17.05
CA ASP A 15 -65.01 10.05 15.64
C ASP A 15 -64.48 11.49 15.50
N SER A 16 -64.86 12.38 16.43
CA SER A 16 -64.35 13.75 16.47
C SER A 16 -62.85 13.82 16.77
N ILE A 17 -62.33 12.96 17.65
CA ILE A 17 -60.91 12.90 18.00
C ILE A 17 -60.11 12.35 16.81
N GLU A 18 -60.59 11.27 16.18
CA GLU A 18 -59.95 10.67 15.01
C GLU A 18 -59.89 11.66 13.84
N SER A 19 -61.00 12.32 13.54
CA SER A 19 -61.07 13.35 12.49
C SER A 19 -60.08 14.50 12.75
N LYS A 20 -59.99 14.98 14.00
CA LYS A 20 -59.05 16.04 14.39
C LYS A 20 -57.59 15.57 14.32
N SER A 21 -57.31 14.33 14.71
CA SER A 21 -55.97 13.73 14.64
C SER A 21 -55.51 13.59 13.18
N ASN A 22 -56.39 13.10 12.29
CA ASN A 22 -56.08 12.97 10.87
C ASN A 22 -55.84 14.34 10.22
N GLN A 23 -56.65 15.35 10.58
CA GLN A 23 -56.45 16.71 10.08
C GLN A 23 -55.11 17.33 10.56
N ASP A 24 -54.65 17.01 11.76
CA ASP A 24 -53.35 17.47 12.25
C ASP A 24 -52.20 16.75 11.53
N LEU A 25 -52.34 15.44 11.30
CA LEU A 25 -51.39 14.64 10.55
C LEU A 25 -51.21 15.16 9.11
N ASP A 26 -52.32 15.46 8.42
CA ASP A 26 -52.28 16.03 7.07
C ASP A 26 -51.54 17.38 7.04
N LYS A 27 -51.80 18.25 8.03
CA LYS A 27 -51.09 19.52 8.16
C LYS A 27 -49.58 19.33 8.40
N GLN A 28 -49.20 18.29 9.14
CA GLN A 28 -47.79 17.94 9.34
C GLN A 28 -47.15 17.46 8.03
N PHE A 29 -47.84 16.62 7.25
CA PHE A 29 -47.36 16.18 5.94
C PHE A 29 -47.19 17.33 4.96
N ASP A 30 -48.15 18.25 4.89
CA ASP A 30 -48.07 19.43 4.02
C ASP A 30 -46.85 20.30 4.38
N ARG A 31 -46.57 20.49 5.67
CA ARG A 31 -45.37 21.21 6.12
C ARG A 31 -44.09 20.50 5.70
N ILE A 32 -44.03 19.17 5.80
CA ILE A 32 -42.87 18.39 5.37
C ILE A 32 -42.66 18.52 3.86
N ILE A 33 -43.73 18.41 3.07
CA ILE A 33 -43.66 18.56 1.61
C ILE A 33 -43.08 19.93 1.24
N VAL A 34 -43.61 21.01 1.81
CA VAL A 34 -43.11 22.38 1.56
C VAL A 34 -41.62 22.50 1.92
N CYS A 35 -41.20 21.95 3.06
CA CYS A 35 -39.79 21.98 3.48
C CYS A 35 -38.88 21.19 2.52
N VAL A 36 -39.31 20.00 2.06
CA VAL A 36 -38.58 19.18 1.10
C VAL A 36 -38.42 19.91 -0.23
N GLU A 37 -39.49 20.53 -0.72
CA GLU A 37 -39.45 21.27 -1.98
C GLU A 37 -38.56 22.51 -1.91
N ALA A 38 -38.62 23.26 -0.81
CA ALA A 38 -37.73 24.40 -0.58
C ALA A 38 -36.26 23.95 -0.57
N ARG A 39 -35.95 22.85 0.11
CA ARG A 39 -34.58 22.31 0.16
C ARG A 39 -34.10 21.82 -1.20
N ARG A 40 -34.96 21.14 -1.97
CA ARG A 40 -34.68 20.73 -3.35
C ARG A 40 -34.27 21.93 -4.21
N ASN A 41 -34.97 23.04 -4.10
CA ASN A 41 -34.69 24.24 -4.89
C ASN A 41 -33.35 24.89 -4.48
N VAL A 42 -33.05 24.98 -3.19
CA VAL A 42 -31.75 25.48 -2.69
C VAL A 42 -30.59 24.61 -3.19
N LEU A 43 -30.74 23.29 -3.16
CA LEU A 43 -29.70 22.37 -3.64
C LEU A 43 -29.48 22.46 -5.15
N LYS A 44 -30.56 22.57 -5.94
CA LYS A 44 -30.47 22.81 -7.38
C LYS A 44 -29.69 24.08 -7.70
N GLN A 45 -29.94 25.16 -6.95
CA GLN A 45 -29.25 26.43 -7.15
C GLN A 45 -27.75 26.34 -6.79
N ARG A 46 -27.41 25.76 -5.63
CA ARG A 46 -26.00 25.55 -5.23
C ARG A 46 -25.23 24.67 -6.20
N LEU A 47 -25.90 23.66 -6.77
CA LEU A 47 -25.30 22.80 -7.78
C LEU A 47 -24.98 23.58 -9.06
N LYS A 48 -25.89 24.44 -9.50
CA LYS A 48 -25.68 25.31 -10.66
C LYS A 48 -24.51 26.27 -10.45
N GLU A 49 -24.41 26.87 -9.26
CA GLU A 49 -23.31 27.76 -8.88
C GLU A 49 -21.97 27.02 -8.87
N LYS A 50 -21.88 25.87 -8.19
CA LYS A 50 -20.65 25.06 -8.17
C LYS A 50 -20.24 24.57 -9.56
N SER A 51 -21.20 24.15 -10.40
CA SER A 51 -20.93 23.76 -11.78
C SER A 51 -20.40 24.92 -12.61
N GLN A 52 -20.86 26.15 -12.37
CA GLN A 52 -20.33 27.34 -13.02
C GLN A 52 -18.90 27.62 -12.56
N THR A 53 -18.64 27.65 -11.25
CA THR A 53 -17.29 27.85 -10.69
C THR A 53 -16.29 26.82 -11.21
N CYS A 54 -16.69 25.55 -11.31
CA CYS A 54 -15.85 24.50 -11.87
C CYS A 54 -15.52 24.75 -13.34
N ARG A 55 -16.51 25.15 -14.15
CA ARG A 55 -16.29 25.51 -15.56
C ARG A 55 -15.34 26.70 -15.70
N ASP A 56 -15.52 27.74 -14.89
CA ASP A 56 -14.67 28.93 -14.93
C ASP A 56 -13.21 28.59 -14.55
N ASN A 57 -13.02 27.73 -13.54
CA ASN A 57 -11.70 27.23 -13.17
C ASN A 57 -11.04 26.40 -14.27
N ILE A 58 -11.81 25.55 -14.96
CA ILE A 58 -11.30 24.77 -16.11
C ILE A 58 -10.87 25.71 -17.23
N TYR A 59 -11.68 26.73 -17.56
CA TYR A 59 -11.32 27.70 -18.60
C TYR A 59 -10.06 28.49 -18.25
N SER A 60 -9.93 28.98 -17.01
CA SER A 60 -8.73 29.69 -16.55
C SER A 60 -7.48 28.81 -16.62
N LYS A 61 -7.57 27.53 -16.20
CA LYS A 61 -6.45 26.60 -16.30
C LYS A 61 -6.08 26.29 -17.75
N GLN A 62 -7.06 26.16 -18.63
CA GLN A 62 -6.83 25.94 -20.06
C GLN A 62 -6.09 27.14 -20.70
N GLU A 63 -6.46 28.36 -20.32
CA GLU A 63 -5.78 29.58 -20.75
C GLU A 63 -4.33 29.63 -20.27
N ASN A 64 -4.08 29.31 -19.00
CA ASN A 64 -2.73 29.22 -18.45
C ASN A 64 -1.87 28.18 -19.18
N LEU A 65 -2.42 26.99 -19.46
CA LEU A 65 -1.73 25.94 -20.21
C LEU A 65 -1.37 26.42 -21.62
N ASN A 66 -2.28 27.12 -22.29
CA ASN A 66 -2.03 27.69 -23.62
C ASN A 66 -0.90 28.74 -23.58
N ASN A 67 -0.86 29.58 -22.54
CA ASN A 67 0.19 30.58 -22.34
C ASN A 67 1.57 29.94 -22.09
N ILE A 68 1.64 28.87 -21.28
CA ILE A 68 2.87 28.10 -21.04
C ILE A 68 3.35 27.46 -22.35
N ASN A 69 2.45 26.80 -23.08
CA ASN A 69 2.80 26.17 -24.36
C ASN A 69 3.32 27.17 -25.39
N SER A 70 2.72 28.36 -25.47
CA SER A 70 3.21 29.45 -26.33
C SER A 70 4.63 29.89 -25.95
N SER A 71 4.89 30.05 -24.65
CA SER A 71 6.21 30.45 -24.13
C SER A 71 7.28 29.39 -24.39
N LEU A 72 6.96 28.11 -24.22
CA LEU A 72 7.87 26.99 -24.51
C LEU A 72 8.19 26.92 -26.01
N LYS A 73 7.18 27.07 -26.89
CA LYS A 73 7.41 27.13 -28.34
C LYS A 73 8.37 28.27 -28.71
N LYS A 74 8.20 29.45 -28.12
CA LYS A 74 9.12 30.57 -28.33
C LYS A 74 10.55 30.25 -27.89
N CYS A 75 10.72 29.62 -26.72
CA CYS A 75 12.04 29.20 -26.23
C CYS A 75 12.70 28.16 -27.14
N LEU A 76 11.93 27.22 -27.69
CA LEU A 76 12.43 26.22 -28.62
C LEU A 76 12.92 26.84 -29.93
N GLU A 77 12.17 27.79 -30.50
CA GLU A 77 12.61 28.51 -31.71
C GLU A 77 13.86 29.38 -31.43
N GLU A 78 13.91 30.06 -30.28
CA GLU A 78 15.12 30.79 -29.84
C GLU A 78 16.34 29.85 -29.74
N GLY A 79 16.16 28.66 -29.15
CA GLY A 79 17.20 27.64 -29.03
C GLY A 79 17.67 27.09 -30.39
N ARG A 80 16.73 26.88 -31.31
CA ARG A 80 17.03 26.41 -32.67
C ARG A 80 17.90 27.42 -33.44
N HIS A 81 17.62 28.71 -33.31
CA HIS A 81 18.46 29.76 -33.91
C HIS A 81 19.88 29.80 -33.33
N ILE A 82 20.04 29.54 -32.02
CA ILE A 82 21.35 29.52 -31.39
C ILE A 82 22.21 28.35 -31.88
N LEU A 83 21.61 27.16 -32.07
CA LEU A 83 22.33 25.97 -32.57
C LEU A 83 22.85 26.13 -34.00
N THR A 84 22.31 27.08 -34.77
CA THR A 84 22.82 27.40 -36.12
C THR A 84 24.03 28.35 -36.12
N LEU A 85 24.39 28.94 -34.97
CA LEU A 85 25.50 29.88 -34.82
C LEU A 85 26.64 29.22 -34.03
N ASN A 86 27.67 28.75 -34.74
CA ASN A 86 28.89 28.19 -34.14
C ASN A 86 29.79 29.28 -33.53
N ASP A 87 29.37 29.92 -32.43
CA ASP A 87 30.20 30.95 -31.79
C ASP A 87 29.98 31.06 -30.27
N PHE A 88 30.95 31.60 -29.54
CA PHE A 88 30.97 31.68 -28.06
C PHE A 88 29.76 32.45 -27.47
N ALA A 89 29.17 33.37 -28.25
CA ALA A 89 27.92 34.06 -27.91
C ALA A 89 26.69 33.13 -27.81
N ALA A 90 26.78 31.89 -28.30
CA ALA A 90 25.74 30.87 -28.16
C ALA A 90 25.60 30.35 -26.72
N LEU A 91 26.70 30.26 -25.96
CA LEU A 91 26.72 29.77 -24.58
C LEU A 91 26.05 30.74 -23.59
N SER A 92 26.26 32.04 -23.74
CA SER A 92 25.57 33.04 -22.91
C SER A 92 24.07 33.10 -23.20
N ARG A 93 23.67 32.89 -24.47
CA ARG A 93 22.26 32.86 -24.87
C ARG A 93 21.55 31.57 -24.42
N SER A 94 22.23 30.42 -24.44
CA SER A 94 21.65 29.16 -23.95
C SER A 94 21.38 29.19 -22.45
N LYS A 95 22.25 29.83 -21.65
CA LYS A 95 22.00 30.05 -20.21
C LYS A 95 20.73 30.86 -19.96
N GLY A 96 20.49 31.92 -20.74
CA GLY A 96 19.27 32.72 -20.63
C GLY A 96 17.98 31.94 -20.95
N ILE A 97 18.04 30.95 -21.85
CA ILE A 97 16.90 30.07 -22.14
C ILE A 97 16.66 29.09 -20.98
N ILE A 98 17.72 28.52 -20.41
CA ILE A 98 17.63 27.61 -19.24
C ILE A 98 17.00 28.34 -18.06
N ASP A 99 17.37 29.60 -17.80
CA ASP A 99 16.79 30.39 -16.70
C ASP A 99 15.31 30.71 -16.96
N LYS A 100 14.90 30.99 -18.21
CA LYS A 100 13.49 31.15 -18.59
C LYS A 100 12.71 29.84 -18.38
N MET A 101 13.27 28.69 -18.76
CA MET A 101 12.64 27.38 -18.58
C MET A 101 12.45 27.03 -17.10
N LYS A 102 13.45 27.30 -16.26
CA LYS A 102 13.34 27.13 -14.80
C LYS A 102 12.30 28.05 -14.18
N LYS A 103 12.16 29.27 -14.70
CA LYS A 103 11.11 30.19 -14.24
C LYS A 103 9.71 29.63 -14.54
N VAL A 104 9.49 29.11 -15.76
CA VAL A 104 8.24 28.46 -16.15
C VAL A 104 7.96 27.21 -15.29
N GLU A 105 8.99 26.43 -14.97
CA GLU A 105 8.87 25.25 -14.11
C GLU A 105 8.46 25.64 -12.68
N ASN A 106 9.09 26.67 -12.09
CA ASN A 106 8.76 27.16 -10.75
C ASN A 106 7.35 27.77 -10.66
N GLU A 107 6.92 28.52 -11.68
CA GLU A 107 5.54 29.04 -11.78
C GLU A 107 4.50 27.90 -11.85
N ASN A 108 4.89 26.73 -12.37
CA ASN A 108 4.03 25.54 -12.44
C ASN A 108 4.01 24.74 -11.11
N VAL A 109 5.11 24.76 -10.35
CA VAL A 109 5.23 24.06 -9.05
C VAL A 109 4.41 24.74 -7.95
N GLU A 110 4.31 26.07 -7.92
CA GLU A 110 3.45 26.77 -6.95
C GLU A 110 1.94 26.46 -7.14
N HIS A 111 1.53 25.97 -8.31
CA HIS A 111 0.13 25.61 -8.57
C HIS A 111 -0.20 24.12 -8.30
N HIS A 112 0.78 23.30 -7.89
CA HIS A 112 0.59 21.90 -7.54
C HIS A 112 0.25 21.66 -6.05
N HIS A 113 0.02 22.70 -5.24
CA HIS A 113 -0.40 22.58 -3.85
C HIS A 113 -1.93 22.59 -3.63
N TYR A 114 -2.69 21.97 -4.55
CA TYR A 114 -4.16 21.90 -4.46
C TYR A 114 -4.68 20.46 -4.64
N ASP A 115 -4.52 19.66 -3.59
CA ASP A 115 -5.20 18.37 -3.40
C ASP A 115 -6.71 18.51 -3.06
N HIS A 116 -7.29 19.71 -3.17
CA HIS A 116 -8.69 19.96 -2.80
C HIS A 116 -9.69 19.96 -3.97
N LEU A 117 -9.27 19.60 -5.20
CA LEU A 117 -10.16 19.61 -6.37
C LEU A 117 -10.75 18.24 -6.74
N THR A 118 -10.39 17.16 -6.05
CA THR A 118 -11.02 15.83 -6.21
C THR A 118 -12.20 15.58 -5.28
N ASP A 119 -12.52 16.50 -4.37
CA ASP A 119 -13.75 16.41 -3.54
C ASP A 119 -15.04 16.74 -4.32
N SER A 120 -14.93 17.05 -5.61
CA SER A 120 -16.09 17.32 -6.48
C SER A 120 -16.15 16.33 -7.64
N ILE A 121 -16.81 15.19 -7.41
CA ILE A 121 -17.96 14.66 -8.17
C ILE A 121 -18.30 13.35 -7.46
N SER A 122 -18.99 13.47 -6.33
CA SER A 122 -19.82 12.38 -5.82
C SER A 122 -21.22 12.94 -5.72
N PHE A 123 -22.03 12.68 -6.75
CA PHE A 123 -23.48 12.75 -6.62
C PHE A 123 -23.95 11.53 -5.84
N HIS A 124 -23.52 11.43 -4.60
CA HIS A 124 -24.32 10.73 -3.62
C HIS A 124 -25.29 11.77 -3.07
N ILE A 125 -26.57 11.61 -3.42
CA ILE A 125 -27.61 11.84 -2.43
C ILE A 125 -27.21 10.94 -1.26
N SER A 126 -26.40 11.48 -0.35
CA SER A 126 -25.91 10.66 0.73
C SER A 126 -27.13 10.31 1.57
N ILE A 127 -27.25 9.02 1.89
CA ILE A 127 -28.16 8.55 2.92
C ILE A 127 -27.99 9.42 4.19
N GLN A 128 -26.82 10.03 4.42
CA GLN A 128 -26.53 11.02 5.45
C GLN A 128 -27.44 12.25 5.44
N THR A 129 -27.80 12.80 4.28
CA THR A 129 -28.65 14.02 4.23
C THR A 129 -30.13 13.71 4.48
N LEU A 130 -30.57 12.50 4.12
CA LEU A 130 -31.89 11.96 4.49
C LEU A 130 -31.92 11.56 5.98
N LEU A 131 -30.81 11.00 6.50
CA LEU A 131 -30.63 10.69 7.91
C LEU A 131 -30.54 11.96 8.77
N GLU A 132 -29.92 13.04 8.32
CA GLU A 132 -29.89 14.32 9.04
C GLU A 132 -31.30 14.91 9.19
N MET A 133 -32.17 14.77 8.19
CA MET A 133 -33.57 15.20 8.28
C MET A 133 -34.40 14.31 9.23
N ILE A 134 -34.10 13.01 9.29
CA ILE A 134 -34.70 12.06 10.27
C ILE A 134 -34.15 12.32 11.69
N ASN A 135 -32.88 12.68 11.82
CA ASN A 135 -32.22 13.04 13.08
C ASN A 135 -32.67 14.42 13.59
N THR A 136 -33.02 15.36 12.71
CA THR A 136 -33.65 16.64 13.10
C THR A 136 -35.08 16.43 13.62
N ALA A 137 -35.69 15.27 13.32
CA ALA A 137 -36.93 14.79 13.92
C ALA A 137 -36.72 13.96 15.22
N GLY A 138 -35.47 13.82 15.69
CA GLY A 138 -35.15 13.51 17.08
C GLY A 138 -34.98 12.03 17.47
N ILE A 139 -34.41 11.15 16.64
CA ILE A 139 -34.06 9.78 17.06
C ILE A 139 -32.73 9.33 16.40
N VAL A 140 -31.80 8.78 17.21
CA VAL A 140 -30.50 8.12 16.91
C VAL A 140 -29.24 9.00 16.95
N GLY A 141 -28.41 8.79 17.98
CA GLY A 141 -27.10 9.41 18.16
C GLY A 141 -26.03 8.84 17.20
N GLU A 142 -25.07 9.66 16.83
CA GLU A 142 -23.98 9.30 15.92
C GLU A 142 -23.03 8.27 16.56
N ILE A 143 -22.75 7.15 15.87
CA ILE A 143 -21.81 6.12 16.37
C ILE A 143 -20.37 6.68 16.32
N PRO A 144 -19.66 6.78 17.45
CA PRO A 144 -18.31 7.33 17.49
C PRO A 144 -17.31 6.42 16.75
N ALA A 145 -16.17 7.00 16.35
CA ALA A 145 -15.11 6.21 15.72
C ALA A 145 -14.43 5.31 16.76
N PRO A 146 -14.16 4.03 16.44
CA PRO A 146 -13.28 3.20 17.26
C PRO A 146 -11.88 3.82 17.32
N SER A 147 -11.08 3.38 18.29
CA SER A 147 -9.69 3.84 18.42
C SER A 147 -8.75 2.64 18.52
N PHE A 148 -7.76 2.56 17.63
CA PHE A 148 -6.71 1.55 17.71
C PHE A 148 -5.87 1.73 18.99
N ILE A 149 -5.49 0.61 19.59
CA ILE A 149 -4.51 0.52 20.67
C ILE A 149 -3.17 0.25 20.01
N LYS A 150 -2.46 1.32 19.62
CA LYS A 150 -1.27 1.24 18.75
C LYS A 150 -0.14 0.42 19.40
N GLU A 151 -0.01 0.51 20.72
CA GLU A 151 0.94 -0.23 21.54
C GLU A 151 0.73 -1.75 21.53
N ASN A 152 -0.50 -2.21 21.27
CA ASN A 152 -0.81 -3.64 21.15
C ASN A 152 -0.74 -4.15 19.70
N CYS A 153 -0.58 -3.24 18.73
CA CYS A 153 -0.45 -3.62 17.34
C CYS A 153 0.92 -4.25 17.10
N LYS A 154 0.96 -5.48 16.60
CA LYS A 154 2.20 -6.16 16.22
C LYS A 154 2.30 -6.27 14.72
N VAL A 155 3.48 -5.93 14.22
CA VAL A 155 3.79 -6.01 12.80
C VAL A 155 4.90 -7.02 12.60
N ASP A 156 4.62 -8.01 11.78
CA ASP A 156 5.59 -8.99 11.30
C ASP A 156 5.76 -8.82 9.77
N ARG A 157 6.51 -9.73 9.14
CA ARG A 157 6.79 -9.72 7.70
C ARG A 157 5.56 -10.02 6.85
N THR A 158 4.72 -10.95 7.30
CA THR A 158 3.52 -11.36 6.56
C THR A 158 2.25 -11.29 7.39
N ASN A 159 2.35 -10.80 8.63
CA ASN A 159 1.27 -10.83 9.59
C ASN A 159 1.10 -9.47 10.27
N LEU A 160 -0.14 -9.10 10.55
CA LEU A 160 -0.50 -7.95 11.38
C LEU A 160 -1.44 -8.42 12.48
N GLU A 161 -1.15 -8.07 13.72
CA GLU A 161 -2.07 -8.21 14.84
C GLU A 161 -2.49 -6.81 15.26
N VAL A 162 -3.78 -6.52 15.26
CA VAL A 162 -4.31 -5.21 15.63
C VAL A 162 -5.39 -5.32 16.69
N GLU A 163 -5.46 -4.31 17.54
CA GLU A 163 -6.40 -4.23 18.65
C GLU A 163 -6.99 -2.82 18.72
N TRP A 164 -8.25 -2.70 19.14
CA TRP A 164 -8.94 -1.43 19.29
C TRP A 164 -9.78 -1.38 20.56
N LYS A 165 -10.16 -0.17 20.98
CA LYS A 165 -10.99 0.04 22.16
C LYS A 165 -12.46 -0.30 21.85
N PRO A 166 -13.16 -1.01 22.76
CA PRO A 166 -14.59 -1.19 22.65
C PRO A 166 -15.32 0.16 22.72
N ILE A 167 -16.47 0.24 22.06
CA ILE A 167 -17.35 1.41 22.06
C ILE A 167 -18.60 1.04 22.85
N GLN A 168 -18.99 1.94 23.74
CA GLN A 168 -20.29 1.91 24.39
C GLN A 168 -21.12 3.05 23.78
N CYS A 169 -22.19 2.70 23.07
CA CYS A 169 -23.15 3.64 22.53
C CYS A 169 -24.56 3.06 22.61
N GLU A 170 -25.56 3.93 22.52
CA GLU A 170 -26.96 3.55 22.40
C GLU A 170 -27.51 4.04 21.05
N PRO A 171 -28.05 3.15 20.20
CA PRO A 171 -28.16 1.70 20.37
C PRO A 171 -26.79 0.97 20.38
N PRO A 172 -26.70 -0.23 20.99
CA PRO A 172 -25.44 -0.97 21.09
C PRO A 172 -24.97 -1.45 19.72
N ILE A 173 -23.67 -1.38 19.44
CA ILE A 173 -23.11 -1.83 18.16
C ILE A 173 -23.37 -3.32 17.91
N THR A 174 -23.59 -3.69 16.65
CA THR A 174 -23.75 -5.09 16.22
C THR A 174 -22.47 -5.69 15.66
N ALA A 175 -21.55 -4.87 15.14
CA ALA A 175 -20.25 -5.35 14.67
C ALA A 175 -19.22 -4.21 14.52
N TYR A 176 -17.95 -4.54 14.74
CA TYR A 176 -16.82 -3.85 14.14
C TYR A 176 -16.56 -4.40 12.75
N VAL A 177 -16.20 -3.52 11.82
CA VAL A 177 -15.75 -3.89 10.49
C VAL A 177 -14.35 -3.35 10.30
N LEU A 178 -13.42 -4.25 10.02
CA LEU A 178 -12.05 -3.93 9.68
C LEU A 178 -11.84 -4.24 8.20
N GLU A 179 -11.37 -3.24 7.47
CA GLU A 179 -11.00 -3.38 6.07
C GLU A 179 -9.51 -3.10 5.89
N LEU A 180 -8.93 -3.76 4.90
CA LEU A 180 -7.54 -3.63 4.53
C LEU A 180 -7.43 -2.98 3.16
N GLY A 181 -6.62 -1.94 3.05
CA GLY A 181 -6.26 -1.29 1.80
C GLY A 181 -4.76 -1.33 1.56
N THR A 182 -4.37 -1.19 0.30
CA THR A 182 -2.98 -0.88 -0.09
C THR A 182 -2.93 0.55 -0.63
N ASN A 183 -1.80 0.97 -1.21
CA ASN A 183 -1.59 2.34 -1.73
C ASN A 183 -2.67 2.82 -2.73
N ASN A 184 -3.43 1.92 -3.34
CA ASN A 184 -4.54 2.25 -4.24
C ASN A 184 -5.84 2.66 -3.51
N MET A 185 -5.87 2.63 -2.18
CA MET A 185 -7.03 2.96 -1.35
C MET A 185 -8.29 2.11 -1.68
N ILE A 186 -8.10 0.93 -2.28
CA ILE A 186 -9.17 -0.05 -2.48
C ILE A 186 -9.22 -0.92 -1.22
N PHE A 187 -10.27 -0.73 -0.44
CA PHE A 187 -10.50 -1.45 0.81
C PHE A 187 -11.33 -2.70 0.59
N HIS A 188 -10.92 -3.79 1.24
CA HIS A 188 -11.69 -5.04 1.30
C HIS A 188 -11.89 -5.44 2.75
N GLU A 189 -13.09 -5.91 3.09
CA GLU A 189 -13.42 -6.41 4.43
C GLU A 189 -12.56 -7.63 4.75
N VAL A 190 -11.79 -7.53 5.82
CA VAL A 190 -10.94 -8.62 6.33
C VAL A 190 -11.47 -9.17 7.65
N TYR A 191 -12.34 -8.43 8.34
CA TYR A 191 -12.99 -8.89 9.55
C TYR A 191 -14.31 -8.17 9.80
N ARG A 192 -15.29 -8.92 10.32
CA ARG A 192 -16.56 -8.42 10.83
C ARG A 192 -16.97 -9.22 12.06
N GLY A 193 -17.14 -8.55 13.19
CA GLY A 193 -17.51 -9.20 14.46
C GLY A 193 -17.44 -8.27 15.66
N LEU A 194 -17.74 -8.79 16.85
CA LEU A 194 -17.72 -8.00 18.10
C LEU A 194 -16.39 -8.04 18.84
N GLU A 195 -15.48 -8.95 18.48
CA GLU A 195 -14.13 -8.98 19.06
C GLU A 195 -13.38 -7.70 18.70
N THR A 196 -12.54 -7.25 19.64
CA THR A 196 -11.78 -6.00 19.54
C THR A 196 -10.33 -6.22 19.11
N LYS A 197 -10.04 -7.41 18.57
CA LYS A 197 -8.72 -7.85 18.17
C LYS A 197 -8.83 -8.67 16.90
N CYS A 198 -7.91 -8.46 15.95
CA CYS A 198 -7.88 -9.18 14.69
C CYS A 198 -6.45 -9.55 14.30
N HIS A 199 -6.28 -10.75 13.76
CA HIS A 199 -5.01 -11.24 13.23
C HIS A 199 -5.12 -11.46 11.72
N LEU A 200 -4.33 -10.71 10.96
CA LEU A 200 -4.24 -10.78 9.51
C LEU A 200 -2.97 -11.54 9.14
N GLN A 201 -3.09 -12.51 8.24
CA GLN A 201 -1.98 -13.36 7.77
C GLN A 201 -1.87 -13.31 6.25
N GLY A 202 -0.74 -13.76 5.71
CA GLY A 202 -0.52 -13.87 4.26
C GLY A 202 -0.35 -12.53 3.56
N LEU A 203 0.04 -11.49 4.30
CA LEU A 203 0.35 -10.18 3.75
C LEU A 203 1.71 -10.21 3.04
N LYS A 204 1.88 -9.31 2.07
CA LYS A 204 3.17 -9.10 1.40
C LYS A 204 4.13 -8.38 2.36
N SER A 205 5.39 -8.80 2.37
CA SER A 205 6.44 -8.12 3.13
C SER A 205 6.79 -6.76 2.56
N SER A 206 7.43 -5.91 3.37
CA SER A 206 7.87 -4.55 3.00
C SER A 206 6.75 -3.69 2.37
N THR A 207 5.49 -4.00 2.65
CA THR A 207 4.32 -3.42 2.00
C THR A 207 3.57 -2.55 3.00
N SER A 208 3.25 -1.33 2.58
CA SER A 208 2.40 -0.42 3.35
C SER A 208 0.93 -0.80 3.18
N TYR A 209 0.27 -0.97 4.31
CA TYR A 209 -1.15 -1.26 4.42
C TYR A 209 -1.85 -0.13 5.16
N VAL A 210 -3.07 0.17 4.74
CA VAL A 210 -3.97 1.10 5.43
C VAL A 210 -5.13 0.29 5.96
N LEU A 211 -5.28 0.26 7.27
CA LEU A 211 -6.42 -0.35 7.93
C LEU A 211 -7.51 0.70 8.12
N ARG A 212 -8.74 0.31 7.81
CA ARG A 212 -9.94 1.13 7.99
C ARG A 212 -10.88 0.43 8.95
N LEU A 213 -11.20 1.08 10.07
CA LEU A 213 -12.01 0.50 11.13
C LEU A 213 -13.20 1.40 11.43
N TYR A 214 -14.38 0.80 11.53
CA TYR A 214 -15.60 1.46 11.99
C TYR A 214 -16.49 0.48 12.75
N ALA A 215 -17.35 1.02 13.61
CA ALA A 215 -18.41 0.27 14.23
C ALA A 215 -19.71 0.41 13.42
N SER A 216 -20.57 -0.59 13.52
CA SER A 216 -21.85 -0.63 12.83
C SER A 216 -22.96 -1.09 13.78
N TYR A 217 -24.15 -0.56 13.57
CA TYR A 217 -25.40 -1.01 14.17
C TYR A 217 -26.43 -1.17 13.05
N GLU A 218 -27.03 -2.36 12.93
CA GLU A 218 -27.99 -2.69 11.86
C GLU A 218 -27.45 -2.33 10.46
N ARG A 219 -28.02 -1.29 9.81
CA ARG A 219 -27.64 -0.80 8.48
C ARG A 219 -26.86 0.51 8.52
N GLN A 220 -26.53 1.03 9.70
CA GLN A 220 -25.76 2.26 9.86
C GLN A 220 -24.30 1.96 10.21
N SER A 221 -23.39 2.62 9.50
CA SER A 221 -21.96 2.62 9.79
C SER A 221 -21.60 3.91 10.52
N GLY A 222 -20.80 3.79 11.58
CA GLY A 222 -20.27 4.91 12.33
C GLY A 222 -19.09 5.59 11.68
N LYS A 223 -18.50 6.55 12.40
CA LYS A 223 -17.27 7.20 11.98
C LYS A 223 -16.13 6.19 11.84
N THR A 224 -15.25 6.47 10.89
CA THR A 224 -14.14 5.61 10.54
C THR A 224 -12.81 6.15 11.08
N ILE A 225 -11.92 5.26 11.51
CA ILE A 225 -10.52 5.57 11.82
C ILE A 225 -9.58 4.82 10.87
N LEU A 226 -8.45 5.46 10.54
CA LEU A 226 -7.41 4.88 9.70
C LEU A 226 -6.14 4.59 10.52
N LEU A 227 -5.47 3.49 10.21
CA LEU A 227 -4.14 3.16 10.74
C LEU A 227 -3.25 2.65 9.61
N SER A 228 -2.13 3.33 9.38
CA SER A 228 -1.12 2.89 8.42
C SER A 228 -0.05 2.06 9.11
N LEU A 229 0.20 0.87 8.60
CA LEU A 229 1.25 -0.06 9.07
C LEU A 229 2.07 -0.52 7.87
N LYS A 230 3.36 -0.80 8.07
CA LYS A 230 4.21 -1.38 7.04
C LYS A 230 4.74 -2.70 7.53
N THR A 231 4.48 -3.79 6.81
CA THR A 231 5.04 -5.09 7.11
C THR A 231 6.57 -5.04 7.03
N LEU A 232 7.23 -5.82 7.88
CA LEU A 232 8.69 -5.85 7.93
C LEU A 232 9.27 -6.48 6.65
N ASP A 233 10.50 -6.12 6.32
CA ASP A 233 11.23 -6.76 5.22
C ASP A 233 11.82 -8.12 5.66
N PHE A 234 12.19 -8.95 4.69
CA PHE A 234 12.99 -10.13 4.97
C PHE A 234 14.45 -9.70 5.18
N ASP A 235 15.02 -10.05 6.33
CA ASP A 235 16.47 -9.90 6.52
C ASP A 235 17.16 -11.06 5.81
N LEU A 236 17.43 -10.86 4.52
CA LEU A 236 18.06 -11.84 3.66
C LEU A 236 19.56 -12.07 3.98
N ASN A 237 20.12 -11.31 4.93
CA ASN A 237 21.48 -11.51 5.41
C ASN A 237 21.54 -12.36 6.70
N ASN A 238 20.40 -12.65 7.33
CA ASN A 238 20.33 -13.42 8.57
C ASN A 238 20.02 -14.90 8.33
N TRP A 239 21.07 -15.67 8.07
CA TRP A 239 21.03 -17.11 7.83
C TRP A 239 22.25 -17.80 8.44
N ILE A 240 22.17 -19.11 8.68
CA ILE A 240 23.27 -19.93 9.21
C ILE A 240 24.03 -20.56 8.04
N LEU A 241 25.35 -20.37 8.00
CA LEU A 241 26.22 -21.04 7.04
C LEU A 241 26.50 -22.47 7.46
N SER A 242 26.50 -23.39 6.50
CA SER A 242 27.07 -24.72 6.66
C SER A 242 27.78 -25.14 5.37
N VAL A 243 28.83 -25.94 5.49
CA VAL A 243 29.56 -26.51 4.35
C VAL A 243 29.62 -28.03 4.50
N SER A 244 29.58 -28.76 3.39
CA SER A 244 29.69 -30.24 3.38
C SER A 244 31.03 -30.74 3.93
N SER A 245 32.09 -30.00 3.64
CA SER A 245 33.45 -30.30 4.05
C SER A 245 34.27 -29.01 4.13
N SER A 246 35.40 -29.03 4.84
CA SER A 246 36.32 -27.89 4.91
C SER A 246 37.61 -28.21 4.15
N TYR A 247 38.08 -27.30 3.30
CA TYR A 247 39.33 -27.46 2.57
C TYR A 247 40.52 -26.86 3.33
N ALA A 248 41.15 -27.69 4.17
CA ALA A 248 42.26 -27.29 5.03
C ALA A 248 43.41 -26.55 4.30
N PRO A 249 43.86 -26.96 3.09
CA PRO A 249 44.95 -26.28 2.39
C PRO A 249 44.67 -24.82 2.01
N LEU A 250 43.39 -24.47 1.81
CA LEU A 250 42.99 -23.10 1.48
C LEU A 250 42.82 -22.22 2.73
N ASN A 251 42.60 -22.85 3.89
CA ASN A 251 42.28 -22.20 5.15
C ASN A 251 41.15 -21.17 4.98
N ALA A 252 40.11 -21.51 4.20
CA ALA A 252 38.94 -20.66 4.01
C ALA A 252 38.25 -20.42 5.35
N GLU A 253 37.76 -19.20 5.56
CA GLU A 253 37.10 -18.79 6.79
C GLU A 253 35.89 -19.67 7.08
N ASN A 254 35.14 -20.02 6.02
CA ASN A 254 33.90 -20.79 6.13
C ASN A 254 32.93 -20.16 7.14
N THR A 255 32.86 -18.83 7.16
CA THR A 255 31.91 -18.04 7.97
C THR A 255 30.93 -17.29 7.08
N ARG A 256 29.73 -17.04 7.59
CA ARG A 256 28.73 -16.22 6.89
C ARG A 256 29.29 -14.84 6.59
N GLU A 257 29.96 -14.24 7.55
CA GLU A 257 30.52 -12.89 7.48
C GLU A 257 31.51 -12.76 6.30
N SER A 258 32.32 -13.79 6.06
CA SER A 258 33.25 -13.83 4.92
C SER A 258 32.56 -13.91 3.55
N LEU A 259 31.28 -14.26 3.49
CA LEU A 259 30.48 -14.28 2.26
C LEU A 259 29.67 -12.98 2.05
N LEU A 260 29.68 -12.09 3.04
CA LEU A 260 28.96 -10.82 3.04
C LEU A 260 29.89 -9.59 2.99
N ASP A 261 31.21 -9.76 3.13
CA ASP A 261 32.18 -8.67 3.25
C ASP A 261 32.57 -8.00 1.90
N GLY A 262 32.10 -8.56 0.78
CA GLY A 262 32.37 -8.06 -0.56
C GLY A 262 33.82 -8.26 -1.04
N GLN A 263 34.65 -8.98 -0.28
CA GLN A 263 36.01 -9.30 -0.66
C GLN A 263 36.04 -10.60 -1.47
N PHE A 264 37.04 -10.72 -2.34
CA PHE A 264 37.24 -11.94 -3.14
C PHE A 264 38.25 -12.89 -2.52
N THR A 265 38.94 -12.47 -1.45
CA THR A 265 40.03 -13.23 -0.82
C THR A 265 39.61 -13.98 0.44
N THR A 266 38.39 -13.75 0.91
CA THR A 266 37.73 -14.39 2.04
C THR A 266 36.51 -15.13 1.52
N GLY A 267 36.05 -16.17 2.22
CA GLY A 267 34.82 -16.86 1.84
C GLY A 267 34.72 -18.28 2.37
N ALA A 268 33.93 -19.08 1.65
CA ALA A 268 33.71 -20.47 1.97
C ALA A 268 34.21 -21.38 0.84
N ALA A 269 34.79 -22.51 1.22
CA ALA A 269 35.26 -23.52 0.28
C ALA A 269 35.19 -24.92 0.88
N THR A 270 34.88 -25.86 0.00
CA THR A 270 34.75 -27.28 0.28
C THR A 270 35.98 -28.04 -0.20
N SER A 271 36.25 -29.17 0.46
CA SER A 271 37.33 -30.07 0.07
C SER A 271 37.08 -30.70 -1.28
N TYR A 272 38.14 -31.29 -1.81
CA TYR A 272 38.05 -32.16 -2.96
C TYR A 272 37.35 -33.47 -2.54
N SER A 273 36.10 -33.66 -2.95
CA SER A 273 35.47 -34.98 -2.99
C SER A 273 34.81 -35.20 -4.35
N TYR A 274 34.61 -36.47 -4.71
CA TYR A 274 33.99 -36.86 -5.98
C TYR A 274 32.46 -36.90 -5.93
N SER A 275 31.83 -36.42 -4.84
CA SER A 275 30.38 -36.49 -4.73
C SER A 275 29.80 -35.41 -3.82
N ASN A 276 29.03 -34.50 -4.44
CA ASN A 276 28.03 -33.66 -3.78
C ASN A 276 28.56 -32.73 -2.67
N GLU A 277 29.57 -31.91 -3.01
CA GLU A 277 30.00 -30.82 -2.14
C GLU A 277 29.01 -29.65 -2.22
N TRP A 278 28.81 -28.97 -1.10
CA TRP A 278 27.87 -27.86 -1.00
C TRP A 278 28.27 -26.80 0.02
N ILE A 279 27.84 -25.57 -0.28
CA ILE A 279 27.88 -24.41 0.62
C ILE A 279 26.42 -23.97 0.78
N LYS A 280 25.88 -24.02 2.00
CA LYS A 280 24.44 -23.88 2.29
C LYS A 280 24.16 -22.72 3.23
N ALA A 281 23.17 -21.91 2.88
CA ALA A 281 22.52 -20.94 3.73
C ALA A 281 21.20 -21.52 4.28
N THR A 282 21.02 -21.45 5.59
CA THR A 282 19.79 -21.88 6.28
C THR A 282 19.14 -20.69 6.95
N PHE A 283 17.98 -20.25 6.44
CA PHE A 283 17.20 -19.21 7.06
C PHE A 283 16.41 -19.75 8.25
N HIS A 284 16.09 -18.90 9.22
CA HIS A 284 15.25 -19.29 10.37
C HIS A 284 13.81 -19.64 9.98
N HIS A 285 13.32 -19.06 8.88
CA HIS A 285 12.01 -19.29 8.30
C HIS A 285 12.14 -19.25 6.76
N PRO A 286 11.19 -19.79 5.98
CA PRO A 286 11.20 -19.63 4.53
C PRO A 286 11.20 -18.15 4.13
N VAL A 287 12.09 -17.77 3.22
CA VAL A 287 12.21 -16.40 2.70
C VAL A 287 12.04 -16.37 1.18
N PRO A 288 11.33 -15.36 0.63
CA PRO A 288 11.26 -15.16 -0.82
C PRO A 288 12.61 -14.66 -1.34
N VAL A 289 13.09 -15.28 -2.41
CA VAL A 289 14.33 -14.91 -3.10
C VAL A 289 14.03 -14.78 -4.59
N THR A 290 14.38 -13.63 -5.14
CA THR A 290 14.26 -13.28 -6.56
C THR A 290 15.59 -13.40 -7.29
N SER A 291 16.71 -13.32 -6.58
CA SER A 291 18.02 -13.58 -7.16
C SER A 291 19.07 -13.93 -6.14
N VAL A 292 20.11 -14.60 -6.62
CA VAL A 292 21.30 -14.91 -5.83
C VAL A 292 22.54 -14.40 -6.55
N THR A 293 23.38 -13.66 -5.83
CA THR A 293 24.70 -13.24 -6.31
C THR A 293 25.77 -14.12 -5.69
N ILE A 294 26.64 -14.65 -6.54
CA ILE A 294 27.79 -15.46 -6.17
C ILE A 294 29.06 -14.84 -6.75
N ALA A 295 30.21 -15.08 -6.10
CA ALA A 295 31.48 -14.51 -6.52
C ALA A 295 32.61 -15.54 -6.43
N PRO A 296 33.56 -15.52 -7.37
CA PRO A 296 34.74 -16.39 -7.33
C PRO A 296 35.58 -16.17 -6.07
N LEU A 297 36.00 -17.25 -5.43
CA LEU A 297 36.99 -17.20 -4.35
C LEU A 297 38.41 -17.16 -4.93
N TYR A 298 39.13 -16.08 -4.65
CA TYR A 298 40.52 -15.80 -5.08
C TYR A 298 41.55 -16.03 -3.97
N LYS A 299 41.18 -16.73 -2.92
CA LYS A 299 42.08 -17.05 -1.81
C LYS A 299 43.21 -17.96 -2.32
N ASN A 300 44.46 -17.56 -2.11
CA ASN A 300 45.67 -18.32 -2.46
C ASN A 300 45.62 -19.02 -3.85
N PRO A 301 45.86 -18.29 -4.96
CA PRO A 301 45.73 -18.84 -6.32
C PRO A 301 46.69 -19.98 -6.67
N LYS A 302 47.67 -20.27 -5.80
CA LYS A 302 48.56 -21.44 -5.94
C LYS A 302 47.89 -22.76 -5.55
N VAL A 303 46.84 -22.69 -4.74
CA VAL A 303 46.16 -23.87 -4.15
C VAL A 303 44.70 -23.94 -4.59
N TRP A 304 44.11 -22.81 -5.01
CA TRP A 304 42.72 -22.72 -5.45
C TRP A 304 42.62 -22.05 -6.81
N ASN A 305 41.98 -22.73 -7.76
CA ASN A 305 41.64 -22.16 -9.05
C ASN A 305 40.24 -21.53 -8.94
N PRO A 306 40.04 -20.26 -9.32
CA PRO A 306 38.72 -19.63 -9.36
C PRO A 306 37.67 -20.41 -10.17
N GLN A 307 38.11 -21.29 -11.07
CA GLN A 307 37.26 -22.20 -11.84
C GLN A 307 36.65 -23.34 -11.01
N ASN A 308 37.11 -23.55 -9.77
CA ASN A 308 36.58 -24.55 -8.86
C ASN A 308 35.16 -24.16 -8.42
N GLY A 309 34.15 -24.84 -8.98
CA GLY A 309 32.73 -24.50 -8.85
C GLY A 309 32.03 -24.17 -10.17
N ASN A 310 32.78 -24.07 -11.28
CA ASN A 310 32.21 -23.98 -12.63
C ASN A 310 31.26 -25.15 -12.89
N SER A 311 30.12 -24.90 -13.52
CA SER A 311 29.07 -25.91 -13.72
C SER A 311 28.42 -26.42 -12.44
N GLY A 312 28.67 -25.74 -11.31
CA GLY A 312 27.90 -25.93 -10.09
C GLY A 312 26.44 -25.52 -10.29
N THR A 313 25.62 -25.89 -9.33
CA THR A 313 24.19 -25.57 -9.36
C THR A 313 23.82 -24.74 -8.15
N LEU A 314 22.94 -23.78 -8.37
CA LEU A 314 22.19 -23.13 -7.30
C LEU A 314 20.91 -23.94 -7.09
N GLN A 315 20.70 -24.37 -5.86
CA GLN A 315 19.57 -25.20 -5.47
C GLN A 315 18.86 -24.61 -4.25
N TYR A 316 17.57 -24.88 -4.13
CA TYR A 316 16.80 -24.63 -2.92
C TYR A 316 16.09 -25.90 -2.44
N SER A 317 15.65 -25.87 -1.19
CA SER A 317 14.85 -26.93 -0.59
C SER A 317 13.87 -26.35 0.43
N HIS A 318 12.70 -26.99 0.57
CA HIS A 318 11.73 -26.69 1.63
C HIS A 318 11.93 -27.57 2.87
N ASP A 319 12.61 -28.71 2.74
CA ASP A 319 12.72 -29.75 3.78
C ASP A 319 14.17 -30.20 4.07
N ASN A 320 15.15 -29.54 3.43
CA ASN A 320 16.58 -29.82 3.49
C ASN A 320 16.98 -31.22 2.95
N ASN A 321 16.07 -31.96 2.34
CA ASN A 321 16.30 -33.30 1.79
C ASN A 321 16.10 -33.34 0.27
N ASN A 322 15.02 -32.72 -0.21
CA ASN A 322 14.67 -32.65 -1.62
C ASN A 322 15.14 -31.32 -2.20
N TRP A 323 16.08 -31.36 -3.15
CA TRP A 323 16.73 -30.19 -3.70
C TRP A 323 16.32 -29.93 -5.15
N ILE A 324 15.91 -28.70 -5.43
CA ILE A 324 15.46 -28.26 -6.75
C ILE A 324 16.50 -27.28 -7.30
N THR A 325 17.02 -27.55 -8.50
CA THR A 325 17.97 -26.68 -9.19
C THR A 325 17.23 -25.51 -9.85
N VAL A 326 17.66 -24.28 -9.56
CA VAL A 326 17.10 -23.04 -10.12
C VAL A 326 18.07 -22.29 -11.01
N GLY A 327 19.34 -22.70 -11.03
CA GLY A 327 20.32 -22.12 -11.94
C GLY A 327 21.63 -22.87 -11.91
N THR A 328 22.45 -22.59 -12.92
CA THR A 328 23.82 -23.09 -13.01
C THR A 328 24.79 -21.95 -12.80
N ILE A 329 25.83 -22.22 -12.02
CA ILE A 329 27.00 -21.37 -11.88
C ILE A 329 27.73 -21.44 -13.22
N ALA A 330 27.68 -20.34 -13.95
CA ALA A 330 28.44 -20.18 -15.17
C ALA A 330 29.93 -20.06 -14.81
N TYR A 331 30.79 -19.85 -15.81
CA TYR A 331 32.19 -19.56 -15.56
C TYR A 331 32.32 -18.31 -14.65
N VAL A 332 32.50 -18.53 -13.35
CA VAL A 332 32.82 -17.49 -12.37
C VAL A 332 34.30 -17.22 -12.55
N GLY A 333 34.63 -16.48 -13.61
CA GLY A 333 35.97 -15.99 -13.88
C GLY A 333 36.37 -14.98 -12.81
N ARG A 334 36.61 -13.73 -13.20
CA ARG A 334 37.00 -12.63 -12.28
C ARG A 334 35.84 -11.77 -11.81
N GLN A 335 34.60 -12.16 -12.09
CA GLN A 335 33.43 -11.34 -11.87
C GLN A 335 32.37 -12.08 -11.08
N GLN A 336 31.57 -11.31 -10.33
CA GLN A 336 30.37 -11.84 -9.70
C GLN A 336 29.37 -12.28 -10.75
N GLN A 337 28.63 -13.35 -10.46
CA GLN A 337 27.51 -13.80 -11.26
C GLN A 337 26.23 -13.60 -10.46
N LYS A 338 25.22 -13.03 -11.10
CA LYS A 338 23.87 -12.97 -10.59
C LYS A 338 23.01 -14.01 -11.29
N ILE A 339 22.29 -14.83 -10.52
CA ILE A 339 21.33 -15.80 -11.01
C ILE A 339 19.95 -15.27 -10.66
N GLU A 340 19.16 -14.89 -11.66
CA GLU A 340 17.76 -14.47 -11.50
C GLU A 340 16.86 -15.70 -11.33
N ILE A 341 15.84 -15.59 -10.49
CA ILE A 341 14.96 -16.69 -10.08
C ILE A 341 13.51 -16.17 -10.03
N ASP A 342 12.54 -17.01 -10.42
CA ASP A 342 11.12 -16.68 -10.40
C ASP A 342 10.53 -16.65 -8.97
N ASN A 343 10.97 -15.69 -8.15
CA ASN A 343 10.50 -15.40 -6.79
C ASN A 343 10.14 -16.66 -5.96
N VAL A 344 11.16 -17.39 -5.52
CA VAL A 344 10.99 -18.66 -4.81
C VAL A 344 11.08 -18.44 -3.31
N THR A 345 10.10 -18.93 -2.56
CA THR A 345 10.10 -18.91 -1.08
C THR A 345 10.64 -20.21 -0.53
N ALA A 346 11.85 -20.20 0.04
CA ALA A 346 12.47 -21.40 0.61
C ALA A 346 13.31 -21.10 1.84
N GLN A 347 13.48 -22.10 2.70
CA GLN A 347 14.28 -21.99 3.93
C GLN A 347 15.75 -22.35 3.71
N TYR A 348 16.01 -23.29 2.81
CA TYR A 348 17.35 -23.83 2.56
C TYR A 348 17.80 -23.49 1.15
N TRP A 349 18.99 -22.93 1.04
CA TRP A 349 19.61 -22.56 -0.23
C TRP A 349 21.04 -23.07 -0.25
N ARG A 350 21.48 -23.68 -1.35
CA ARG A 350 22.87 -24.13 -1.47
C ARG A 350 23.43 -23.94 -2.86
N LEU A 351 24.73 -23.70 -2.90
CA LEU A 351 25.54 -24.01 -4.06
C LEU A 351 25.97 -25.47 -3.96
N CYS A 352 25.91 -26.22 -5.05
CA CYS A 352 26.24 -27.64 -5.09
C CYS A 352 27.11 -27.98 -6.30
N HIS A 353 28.11 -28.83 -6.11
CA HIS A 353 29.02 -29.29 -7.16
C HIS A 353 29.48 -30.74 -6.92
N ASN A 354 29.82 -31.49 -7.98
CA ASN A 354 30.34 -32.87 -7.89
C ASN A 354 31.86 -32.95 -7.62
N TRP A 355 32.45 -31.84 -7.18
CA TRP A 355 33.87 -31.62 -6.96
C TRP A 355 34.03 -30.54 -5.91
N CYS A 356 35.22 -29.97 -5.74
CA CYS A 356 35.36 -28.81 -4.87
C CYS A 356 34.56 -27.59 -5.38
N LEU A 357 34.05 -26.83 -4.43
CA LEU A 357 33.25 -25.62 -4.61
C LEU A 357 33.77 -24.55 -3.66
N GLY A 358 33.86 -23.32 -4.15
CA GLY A 358 34.25 -22.18 -3.32
C GLY A 358 33.66 -20.90 -3.87
N THR A 359 33.26 -20.03 -2.96
CA THR A 359 32.69 -18.73 -3.28
C THR A 359 33.13 -17.72 -2.24
N SER A 360 33.34 -16.48 -2.69
CA SER A 360 33.57 -15.33 -1.80
C SER A 360 32.30 -14.55 -1.53
N SER A 361 31.17 -14.94 -2.16
CA SER A 361 29.91 -14.25 -1.97
C SER A 361 28.72 -15.20 -2.12
N PHE A 362 27.72 -15.04 -1.25
CA PHE A 362 26.47 -15.77 -1.35
C PHE A 362 25.34 -14.87 -0.84
N LEU A 363 24.90 -13.96 -1.71
CA LEU A 363 23.95 -12.89 -1.37
C LEU A 363 22.58 -13.20 -1.95
N PHE A 364 21.54 -12.92 -1.18
CA PHE A 364 20.14 -13.14 -1.55
C PHE A 364 19.42 -11.79 -1.70
N LYS A 365 18.54 -11.69 -2.69
CA LYS A 365 17.68 -10.52 -2.91
C LYS A 365 16.24 -10.92 -3.20
#